data_AF-A0A1V5Q9H0-F1
#
_entry.id   AF-A0A1V5Q9H0-F1
#
_cell.length_a   1.000
_cell.length_b   1.000
_cell.length_c   1.000
_cell.angle_alpha   90.00
_cell.angle_beta   90.00
_cell.angle_gamma   90.00
#
_symmetry.space_group_name_H-M   'P 1'
#
loop_
_entity.id
_entity.type
_entity.pdbx_description
1 polymer ?
#
loop_
_entity_poly.entity_id
_entity_poly.type
_entity_poly.pdbx_seq_one_letter_code
_entity_poly.pdbx_strand_id
1 'polypeptide(L)'
;MRNKGMMTIEACVIIPISVFLSITLLWIGILVYNRTAVNYAVSGGLIYGEQIAEKDNETICREVKDKTAELLKDKLVLVEEPQITVSVQFGNIESELEAYMDSPPVPAMGAMFRSGTWDLGVTKKVRRERKAQVIRLIHRLDTAIEEKTEDNTEETGELSE
;
A
#
# COMPACT_ATOMS: atom_id res chain seq x y z
N MET A 1 20.74 -36.04 -44.65
CA MET A 1 21.64 -35.56 -43.56
C MET A 1 21.54 -34.05 -43.30
N ARG A 2 21.24 -33.21 -44.30
CA ARG A 2 21.15 -31.74 -44.17
C ARG A 2 20.13 -31.22 -43.12
N ASN A 3 18.99 -31.91 -42.95
CA ASN A 3 17.96 -31.50 -41.98
C ASN A 3 18.35 -31.77 -40.52
N LYS A 4 19.21 -32.76 -40.24
CA LYS A 4 19.63 -33.08 -38.85
C LYS A 4 20.57 -32.01 -38.30
N GLY A 5 21.53 -31.53 -39.09
CA GLY A 5 22.47 -30.47 -38.66
C GLY A 5 21.79 -29.11 -38.46
N MET A 6 20.79 -28.79 -39.29
CA MET A 6 20.00 -27.56 -39.14
C MET A 6 19.16 -27.58 -37.86
N MET A 7 18.55 -28.73 -37.52
CA MET A 7 17.81 -28.93 -36.27
C MET A 7 18.69 -28.80 -35.03
N THR A 8 19.95 -29.25 -35.06
CA THR A 8 20.88 -29.08 -33.94
C THR A 8 21.32 -27.63 -33.76
N ILE A 9 21.53 -26.89 -34.86
CA ILE A 9 21.90 -25.47 -34.82
C ILE A 9 20.75 -24.63 -34.27
N GLU A 10 19.52 -24.90 -34.71
CA GLU A 10 18.31 -24.24 -34.18
C GLU A 10 18.11 -24.57 -32.70
N ALA A 11 18.28 -25.83 -32.28
CA ALA A 11 18.18 -26.21 -30.87
C ALA A 11 19.23 -25.52 -29.99
N CYS A 12 20.46 -25.34 -30.47
CA CYS A 12 21.53 -24.63 -29.76
C CYS A 12 21.22 -23.14 -29.54
N VAL A 13 20.31 -22.54 -30.32
CA VAL A 13 19.90 -21.14 -30.17
C VAL A 13 18.57 -21.03 -29.41
N ILE A 14 17.60 -21.89 -29.73
CA ILE A 14 16.26 -21.87 -29.13
C ILE A 14 16.32 -22.24 -27.65
N ILE A 15 17.12 -23.23 -27.25
CA ILE A 15 17.19 -23.66 -25.85
C ILE A 15 17.70 -22.52 -24.94
N PRO A 16 18.84 -21.85 -25.21
CA PRO A 16 19.29 -20.72 -24.39
C PRO A 16 18.28 -19.56 -24.34
N ILE A 17 17.64 -19.23 -25.46
CA ILE A 17 16.62 -18.18 -25.50
C ILE A 17 15.40 -18.56 -24.65
N SER A 18 14.96 -19.81 -24.72
CA SER A 18 13.84 -20.29 -23.93
C SER A 18 14.14 -20.23 -22.43
N VAL A 19 15.32 -20.67 -22.01
CA VAL A 19 15.78 -20.59 -20.60
C VAL A 19 15.85 -19.14 -20.14
N PHE A 20 16.41 -18.24 -20.97
CA PHE A 20 16.48 -16.81 -20.69
C PHE A 20 15.08 -16.20 -20.48
N LEU A 21 14.12 -16.54 -21.36
CA LEU A 21 12.74 -16.06 -21.25
C LEU A 21 12.06 -16.62 -20.00
N SER A 22 12.24 -17.90 -19.68
CA SER A 22 11.66 -18.51 -18.49
C SER A 22 12.17 -17.86 -17.20
N ILE A 23 13.48 -17.61 -17.09
CA ILE A 23 14.08 -16.91 -15.94
C ILE A 23 13.51 -15.49 -15.86
N THR A 24 13.45 -14.78 -16.98
CA THR A 24 12.92 -13.41 -17.03
C THR A 24 11.47 -13.34 -16.57
N LEU A 25 10.61 -14.24 -17.06
CA LEU A 25 9.20 -14.31 -16.66
C LEU A 25 9.05 -14.64 -15.18
N LEU A 26 9.88 -15.53 -14.64
CA LEU A 26 9.86 -15.87 -13.22
C LEU A 26 10.23 -14.65 -12.35
N TRP A 27 11.26 -13.90 -12.72
CA TRP A 27 11.64 -12.67 -12.00
C TRP A 27 10.58 -11.58 -12.10
N ILE A 28 9.95 -11.41 -13.26
CA ILE A 28 8.82 -10.49 -13.42
C ILE A 28 7.65 -10.94 -12.51
N GLY A 29 7.38 -12.24 -12.43
CA GLY A 29 6.38 -12.78 -11.52
C GLY A 29 6.65 -12.44 -10.06
N ILE A 30 7.90 -12.63 -9.62
CA ILE A 30 8.33 -12.27 -8.25
C ILE A 30 8.24 -10.75 -8.03
N LEU A 31 8.67 -9.94 -8.99
CA LEU A 31 8.57 -8.48 -8.92
C LEU A 31 7.11 -8.02 -8.72
N VAL A 32 6.20 -8.54 -9.54
CA VAL A 32 4.77 -8.21 -9.46
C VAL A 32 4.20 -8.67 -8.11
N TYR A 33 4.52 -9.90 -7.70
CA TYR A 33 4.11 -10.44 -6.41
C TYR A 33 4.55 -9.55 -5.24
N ASN A 34 5.84 -9.20 -5.17
CA ASN A 34 6.40 -8.35 -4.14
C ASN A 34 5.76 -6.96 -4.14
N ARG A 35 5.57 -6.33 -5.32
CA ARG A 35 4.88 -5.04 -5.42
C ARG A 35 3.44 -5.11 -4.91
N THR A 36 2.73 -6.20 -5.19
CA THR A 36 1.38 -6.40 -4.67
C THR A 36 1.38 -6.60 -3.16
N ALA A 37 2.31 -7.39 -2.63
CA ALA A 37 2.46 -7.63 -1.19
C ALA A 37 2.78 -6.33 -0.44
N VAL A 38 3.71 -5.53 -0.94
CA VAL A 38 4.05 -4.19 -0.41
C VAL A 38 2.84 -3.26 -0.44
N ASN A 39 2.17 -3.13 -1.58
CA ASN A 39 0.99 -2.27 -1.69
C ASN A 39 -0.12 -2.68 -0.72
N TYR A 40 -0.36 -3.98 -0.58
CA TYR A 40 -1.35 -4.52 0.34
C TYR A 40 -0.99 -4.21 1.80
N ALA A 41 0.27 -4.43 2.18
CA ALA A 41 0.71 -4.19 3.56
C ALA A 41 0.67 -2.70 3.95
N VAL A 42 1.16 -1.81 3.08
CA VAL A 42 1.13 -0.36 3.33
C VAL A 42 -0.31 0.14 3.41
N SER A 43 -1.18 -0.30 2.49
CA SER A 43 -2.59 0.08 2.51
C SER A 43 -3.30 -0.48 3.76
N GLY A 44 -3.03 -1.72 4.12
CA GLY A 44 -3.58 -2.36 5.32
C GLY A 44 -3.14 -1.67 6.62
N GLY A 45 -1.87 -1.29 6.71
CA GLY A 45 -1.34 -0.51 7.83
C GLY A 45 -1.98 0.87 7.94
N LEU A 46 -2.17 1.57 6.81
CA LEU A 46 -2.82 2.87 6.79
C LEU A 46 -4.29 2.82 7.19
N ILE A 47 -5.06 1.85 6.67
CA ILE A 47 -6.47 1.64 7.04
C ILE A 47 -6.59 1.30 8.53
N TYR A 48 -5.67 0.49 9.05
CA TYR A 48 -5.60 0.22 10.49
C TYR A 48 -5.32 1.49 11.29
N GLY A 49 -4.38 2.33 10.83
CA GLY A 49 -4.08 3.65 11.36
C GLY A 49 -5.29 4.57 11.48
N GLU A 50 -6.14 4.59 10.45
CA GLU A 50 -7.36 5.38 10.41
C GLU A 50 -8.41 4.91 11.43
N GLN A 51 -8.46 3.60 11.71
CA GLN A 51 -9.44 3.01 12.61
C GLN A 51 -9.09 3.16 14.10
N ILE A 52 -7.84 3.46 14.43
CA ILE A 52 -7.38 3.64 15.81
C ILE A 52 -8.08 4.87 16.43
N ALA A 53 -8.76 4.64 17.57
CA ALA A 53 -9.37 5.70 18.37
C ALA A 53 -8.32 6.73 18.80
N GLU A 54 -8.72 7.98 19.09
CA GLU A 54 -7.82 9.12 19.36
C GLU A 54 -6.68 8.78 20.35
N LYS A 55 -5.54 8.37 19.80
CA LYS A 55 -4.26 8.20 20.48
C LYS A 55 -3.30 9.30 20.04
N ASP A 56 -2.23 9.45 20.83
CA ASP A 56 -1.11 10.31 20.48
C ASP A 56 -0.47 9.90 19.14
N ASN A 57 0.05 10.88 18.41
CA ASN A 57 0.58 10.68 17.06
C ASN A 57 1.74 9.67 17.04
N GLU A 58 2.59 9.69 18.07
CA GLU A 58 3.71 8.74 18.18
C GLU A 58 3.23 7.30 18.34
N THR A 59 2.15 7.10 19.09
CA THR A 59 1.55 5.78 19.29
C THR A 59 0.94 5.26 17.99
N ILE A 60 0.29 6.13 17.21
CA ILE A 60 -0.28 5.76 15.90
C ILE A 60 0.84 5.43 14.90
N CYS A 61 1.92 6.22 14.84
CA CYS A 61 3.07 5.91 14.00
C CYS A 61 3.61 4.50 14.28
N ARG A 62 3.80 4.18 15.57
CA ARG A 62 4.30 2.86 15.98
C ARG A 62 3.33 1.75 15.61
N GLU A 63 2.04 1.90 15.91
CA GLU A 63 1.03 0.86 15.63
C GLU A 63 0.87 0.61 14.11
N VAL A 64 0.92 1.67 13.29
CA VAL A 64 0.88 1.54 11.82
C VAL A 64 2.14 0.87 11.28
N LYS A 65 3.31 1.23 11.83
CA LYS A 65 4.60 0.62 11.45
C LYS A 65 4.63 -0.87 11.81
N ASP A 66 4.25 -1.20 13.04
CA ASP A 66 4.19 -2.58 13.54
C ASP A 66 3.19 -3.41 12.73
N LYS A 67 2.03 -2.84 12.40
CA LYS A 67 1.02 -3.54 11.59
C LYS A 67 1.50 -3.78 10.17
N THR A 68 2.13 -2.79 9.55
CA THR A 68 2.72 -2.91 8.21
C THR A 68 3.82 -3.98 8.21
N ALA A 69 4.70 -3.99 9.22
CA ALA A 69 5.74 -4.99 9.37
C ALA A 69 5.17 -6.41 9.59
N GLU A 70 4.13 -6.55 10.42
CA GLU A 70 3.42 -7.82 10.62
C GLU A 70 2.82 -8.33 9.31
N LEU A 71 2.22 -7.45 8.51
CA LEU A 71 1.63 -7.82 7.23
C LEU A 71 2.65 -8.23 6.17
N LEU A 72 3.91 -7.81 6.31
CA LEU A 72 5.02 -8.14 5.41
C LEU A 72 5.87 -9.32 5.87
N LYS A 73 5.75 -9.70 7.13
CA LYS A 73 6.54 -10.76 7.74
C LYS A 73 6.45 -12.04 6.89
N ASP A 74 7.62 -12.53 6.47
CA ASP A 74 7.80 -13.75 5.67
C ASP A 74 7.07 -13.75 4.30
N LYS A 75 6.64 -12.59 3.79
CA LYS A 75 5.92 -12.48 2.50
C LYS A 75 6.76 -11.97 1.34
N LEU A 76 7.91 -11.35 1.60
CA LEU A 76 8.75 -10.80 0.54
C LEU A 76 9.79 -11.83 0.09
N VAL A 77 9.98 -11.94 -1.22
CA VAL A 77 10.88 -12.93 -1.84
C VAL A 77 12.02 -12.22 -2.54
N LEU A 78 13.27 -12.52 -2.16
CA LEU A 78 14.49 -11.90 -2.74
C LEU A 78 14.53 -10.36 -2.54
N VAL A 79 14.00 -9.89 -1.43
CA VAL A 79 13.96 -8.47 -1.07
C VAL A 79 14.86 -8.24 0.14
N GLU A 80 15.71 -7.21 0.07
CA GLU A 80 16.47 -6.74 1.23
C GLU A 80 15.53 -6.19 2.31
N GLU A 81 15.99 -6.08 3.56
CA GLU A 81 15.15 -5.64 4.68
C GLU A 81 14.38 -4.34 4.35
N PRO A 82 13.04 -4.37 4.27
CA PRO A 82 12.26 -3.22 3.85
C PRO A 82 12.28 -2.13 4.93
N GLN A 83 12.51 -0.89 4.51
CA GLN A 83 12.48 0.26 5.40
C GLN A 83 11.09 0.89 5.39
N ILE A 84 10.46 0.95 6.57
CA ILE A 84 9.11 1.50 6.75
C ILE A 84 9.20 2.82 7.51
N THR A 85 8.77 3.90 6.85
CA THR A 85 8.68 5.25 7.39
C THR A 85 7.21 5.64 7.49
N VAL A 86 6.77 6.02 8.68
CA VAL A 86 5.38 6.45 8.93
C VAL A 86 5.39 7.86 9.49
N SER A 87 4.60 8.74 8.89
CA SER A 87 4.43 10.13 9.28
C SER A 87 2.95 10.40 9.58
N VAL A 88 2.66 10.84 10.79
CA VAL A 88 1.31 11.23 11.21
C VAL A 88 1.27 12.74 11.35
N GLN A 89 0.46 13.39 10.52
CA GLN A 89 0.22 14.83 10.57
C GLN A 89 -1.24 15.11 10.95
N PHE A 90 -1.55 16.38 11.25
CA PHE A 90 -2.92 16.79 11.55
C PHE A 90 -3.86 16.43 10.40
N GLY A 91 -4.69 15.39 10.63
CA GLY A 91 -5.71 14.95 9.67
C GLY A 91 -5.22 14.00 8.57
N ASN A 92 -3.96 13.56 8.57
CA ASN A 92 -3.45 12.59 7.59
C ASN A 92 -2.45 11.61 8.21
N ILE A 93 -2.46 10.37 7.71
CA ILE A 93 -1.42 9.37 7.97
C ILE A 93 -0.77 9.04 6.64
N GLU A 94 0.55 9.15 6.58
CA GLU A 94 1.36 8.83 5.42
C GLU A 94 2.31 7.71 5.78
N SER A 95 2.39 6.71 4.92
CA SER A 95 3.28 5.56 5.07
C SER A 95 4.06 5.38 3.78
N GLU A 96 5.36 5.38 3.94
CA GLU A 96 6.34 5.16 2.90
C GLU A 96 7.07 3.86 3.20
N LEU A 97 7.21 3.02 2.18
CA LEU A 97 7.97 1.79 2.27
C LEU A 97 8.99 1.78 1.14
N GLU A 98 10.26 1.74 1.52
CA GLU A 98 11.38 1.57 0.62
C GLU A 98 11.86 0.12 0.68
N ALA A 99 11.92 -0.54 -0.48
CA ALA A 99 12.35 -1.92 -0.57
C ALA A 99 13.01 -2.19 -1.93
N TYR A 100 14.04 -3.02 -1.93
CA TYR A 100 14.84 -3.34 -3.12
C TYR A 100 14.92 -4.84 -3.32
N MET A 101 14.69 -5.28 -4.55
CA MET A 101 14.77 -6.68 -4.96
C MET A 101 16.02 -6.91 -5.81
N ASP A 102 16.70 -8.04 -5.64
CA ASP A 102 17.85 -8.36 -6.49
C ASP A 102 17.43 -8.54 -7.96
N SER A 103 18.25 -8.00 -8.87
CA SER A 103 18.04 -8.22 -10.31
C SER A 103 18.33 -9.68 -10.70
N PRO A 104 17.71 -10.18 -11.79
CA PRO A 104 17.98 -11.53 -12.26
C PRO A 104 19.47 -11.71 -12.60
N PRO A 105 20.06 -12.90 -12.34
CA PRO A 105 21.47 -13.21 -12.59
C PRO A 105 21.71 -13.45 -14.09
N VAL A 106 21.33 -12.48 -14.90
CA VAL A 106 21.32 -12.53 -16.36
C VAL A 106 22.12 -11.33 -16.87
N PRO A 107 23.27 -11.55 -17.55
CA PRO A 107 24.21 -10.48 -17.91
C PRO A 107 23.58 -9.30 -18.67
N ALA A 108 22.58 -9.57 -19.51
CA ALA A 108 21.90 -8.55 -20.30
C ALA A 108 20.95 -7.66 -19.48
N MET A 109 20.40 -8.15 -18.37
CA MET A 109 19.47 -7.41 -17.52
C MET A 109 20.19 -6.46 -16.56
N GLY A 110 21.32 -6.88 -15.99
CA GLY A 110 22.14 -6.01 -15.11
C GLY A 110 22.68 -4.76 -15.81
N ALA A 111 22.88 -4.82 -17.13
CA ALA A 111 23.26 -3.65 -17.93
C ALA A 111 22.08 -2.69 -18.23
N MET A 112 20.85 -3.20 -18.23
CA MET A 112 19.65 -2.43 -18.53
C MET A 112 19.12 -1.66 -17.31
N PHE A 113 19.42 -2.14 -16.10
CA PHE A 113 19.04 -1.52 -14.83
C PHE A 113 20.29 -1.15 -14.05
N ARG A 114 20.64 0.14 -14.05
CA ARG A 114 21.90 0.73 -13.55
C ARG A 114 22.31 0.39 -12.11
N SER A 115 21.44 -0.23 -11.30
CA SER A 115 21.67 -0.49 -9.87
C SER A 115 21.81 -1.97 -9.51
N GLY A 116 21.62 -2.92 -10.43
CA GLY A 116 21.63 -4.35 -10.08
C GLY A 116 20.48 -4.79 -9.13
N THR A 117 19.60 -3.86 -8.78
CA THR A 117 18.43 -4.03 -7.92
C THR A 117 17.21 -3.38 -8.55
N TRP A 118 16.03 -3.91 -8.26
CA TRP A 118 14.74 -3.41 -8.74
C TRP A 118 13.99 -2.74 -7.58
N ASP A 119 13.50 -1.53 -7.82
CA ASP A 119 12.79 -0.72 -6.84
C ASP A 119 11.33 -1.17 -6.65
N LEU A 120 11.01 -1.51 -5.40
CA LEU A 120 9.69 -1.90 -4.92
C LEU A 120 9.01 -0.79 -4.10
N GLY A 121 9.64 0.38 -3.99
CA GLY A 121 9.21 1.50 -3.18
C GLY A 121 7.78 1.95 -3.47
N VAL A 122 7.02 2.19 -2.40
CA VAL A 122 5.64 2.67 -2.47
C VAL A 122 5.39 3.70 -1.37
N THR A 123 4.89 4.86 -1.78
CA THR A 123 4.40 5.91 -0.89
C THR A 123 2.86 5.98 -0.98
N LYS A 124 2.18 5.92 0.17
CA LYS A 124 0.71 6.04 0.25
C LYS A 124 0.30 6.96 1.38
N LYS A 125 -0.85 7.62 1.20
CA LYS A 125 -1.42 8.55 2.16
C LYS A 125 -2.91 8.28 2.33
N VAL A 126 -3.39 8.34 3.57
CA VAL A 126 -4.81 8.25 3.91
C VAL A 126 -5.21 9.44 4.79
N ARG A 127 -6.44 9.90 4.62
CA ARG A 127 -6.99 10.97 5.46
C ARG A 127 -7.39 10.37 6.80
N ARG A 128 -6.97 11.00 7.90
CA ARG A 128 -7.38 10.64 9.25
C ARG A 128 -8.69 11.34 9.58
N GLU A 129 -9.79 10.60 9.51
CA GLU A 129 -11.07 11.11 10.01
C GLU A 129 -11.14 10.95 11.53
N ARG A 130 -11.23 12.07 12.26
CA ARG A 130 -11.49 12.02 13.69
C ARG A 130 -12.96 11.66 13.89
N LYS A 131 -13.23 10.37 14.07
CA LYS A 131 -14.59 9.86 14.35
C LYS A 131 -15.24 10.61 15.52
N ALA A 132 -14.47 11.03 16.52
CA ALA A 132 -14.96 11.87 17.62
C ALA A 132 -15.45 13.26 17.16
N GLN A 133 -14.82 13.89 16.17
CA GLN A 133 -15.31 15.14 15.59
C GLN A 133 -16.59 14.92 14.80
N VAL A 134 -16.70 13.82 14.05
CA VAL A 134 -17.92 13.44 13.33
C VAL A 134 -19.08 13.21 14.30
N ILE A 135 -18.85 12.45 15.37
CA ILE A 135 -19.86 12.20 16.42
C ILE A 135 -20.29 13.52 17.09
N ARG A 136 -19.34 14.40 17.42
CA ARG A 136 -19.68 15.74 17.97
C ARG A 136 -20.46 16.60 16.98
N LEU A 137 -20.18 16.49 15.68
CA LEU A 137 -20.90 17.20 14.63
C LEU A 137 -22.34 16.71 14.52
N ILE A 138 -22.54 15.38 14.57
CA ILE A 138 -23.87 14.76 14.58
C ILE A 138 -24.65 15.18 15.82
N HIS A 139 -24.06 15.10 17.02
CA HIS A 139 -24.74 15.54 18.24
C HIS A 139 -25.11 17.03 18.21
N ARG A 140 -24.27 17.90 17.64
CA ARG A 140 -24.60 19.32 17.46
C ARG A 140 -25.73 19.54 16.47
N LEU A 141 -25.79 18.73 15.42
CA LEU A 141 -26.87 18.77 14.44
C LEU A 141 -28.19 18.31 15.06
N ASP A 142 -28.18 17.24 15.85
CA ASP A 142 -29.38 16.76 16.56
C ASP A 142 -29.91 17.83 17.51
N THR A 143 -29.06 18.43 18.35
CA THR A 143 -29.49 19.53 19.24
C THR A 143 -29.99 20.75 18.49
N ALA A 144 -29.39 21.10 17.34
CA ALA A 144 -29.85 22.24 16.54
C ALA A 144 -31.18 21.96 15.81
N ILE A 145 -31.48 20.68 15.54
CA ILE A 145 -32.77 20.26 14.98
C ILE A 145 -33.84 20.27 16.07
N GLU A 146 -33.51 19.83 17.29
CA GLU A 146 -34.41 19.90 18.45
C GLU A 146 -34.77 21.36 18.80
N GLU A 147 -33.78 22.26 18.91
CA GLU A 147 -34.01 23.70 19.18
C GLU A 147 -34.90 24.36 18.10
N LYS A 148 -34.70 24.04 16.82
CA LYS A 148 -35.56 24.55 15.73
C LYS A 148 -36.98 23.97 15.73
N THR A 149 -37.17 22.81 16.35
CA THR A 149 -38.49 22.19 16.45
C THR A 149 -39.26 22.79 17.62
N GLU A 150 -38.58 23.14 18.71
CA GLU A 150 -39.18 23.86 19.85
C GLU A 150 -39.56 25.30 19.48
N ASP A 151 -38.70 26.07 18.82
CA ASP A 151 -39.00 27.46 18.36
C ASP A 151 -40.24 27.53 17.45
N ASN A 152 -40.40 26.58 16.53
CA ASN A 152 -41.57 26.53 15.64
C ASN A 152 -42.89 26.16 16.37
N THR A 153 -42.80 25.51 17.53
CA THR A 153 -43.97 25.12 18.32
C THR A 153 -44.44 26.24 19.24
N GLU A 154 -43.53 27.11 19.69
CA GLU A 154 -43.86 28.33 20.45
C GLU A 154 -44.47 29.42 19.55
N GLU A 155 -43.93 29.66 18.35
CA GLU A 155 -44.49 30.64 17.40
C GLU A 155 -45.89 30.29 16.87
N THR A 156 -46.26 29.00 16.84
CA THR A 156 -47.61 28.58 16.44
C THR A 156 -48.62 28.56 17.60
N GLY A 157 -48.17 28.63 18.85
CA GLY A 157 -49.03 28.75 20.03
C GLY A 157 -49.62 30.15 20.21
N GLU A 158 -48.87 31.20 19.84
CA GLU A 158 -49.29 32.61 20.02
C GLU A 158 -50.26 33.13 18.94
N LEU A 159 -50.50 32.37 17.87
CA LEU A 159 -51.44 32.73 16.79
C LEU A 159 -52.87 32.17 16.99
N SER A 160 -53.16 31.61 18.17
CA SER A 160 -54.42 30.93 18.50
C SER A 160 -55.11 31.44 19.78
N GLU A 161 -55.04 32.75 20.07
CA GLU A 161 -55.94 33.43 21.02
C GLU A 161 -56.76 34.55 20.35
#